data_AF-A0A4Y2GL86-F1
#
_entry.id   AF-A0A4Y2GL86-F1
#
_cell.length_a   1.000
_cell.length_b   1.000
_cell.length_c   1.000
_cell.angle_alpha   90.00
_cell.angle_beta   90.00
_cell.angle_gamma   90.00
#
_symmetry.space_group_name_H-M   'P 1'
#
loop_
_entity.id
_entity.type
_entity.pdbx_description
1 polymer ?
#
loop_
_entity_poly.entity_id
_entity_poly.type
_entity_poly.pdbx_seq_one_letter_code
_entity_poly.pdbx_strand_id
1 'polypeptide(L)'
;MLELLEERDKIEESLKCLLSKYNVNEVAMIENKSNHDLDLKSYVDHIELKSKLPEIPLPIFYGKIEEFSNFKNQFVSLISDNKELTNDQKLFYLKAALRGEAKLIETSDDTSESLFSALEERFENKRVVVDIHIQNMLKIEKLNFESSKGLRNITDTINKSLRAIKKF
;
A
#
# COMPACT_ATOMS: atom_id res chain seq x y z
N MET A 1 21.08 -50.81 -4.21
CA MET A 1 19.80 -50.68 -4.94
C MET A 1 18.61 -50.64 -3.97
N LEU A 2 18.56 -51.52 -2.97
CA LEU A 2 17.54 -51.50 -1.89
C LEU A 2 17.58 -50.22 -1.03
N GLU A 3 18.77 -49.73 -0.66
CA GLU A 3 18.91 -48.49 0.13
C GLU A 3 18.34 -47.24 -0.57
N LEU A 4 18.47 -47.16 -1.90
CA LEU A 4 17.92 -46.04 -2.69
C LEU A 4 16.39 -46.06 -2.76
N LEU A 5 15.78 -47.25 -2.69
CA LEU A 5 14.32 -47.41 -2.62
C LEU A 5 13.80 -46.96 -1.26
N GLU A 6 14.52 -47.29 -0.20
CA GLU A 6 14.17 -46.91 1.17
C GLU A 6 14.31 -45.39 1.40
N GLU A 7 15.34 -44.77 0.84
CA GLU A 7 15.48 -43.31 0.83
C GLU A 7 14.36 -42.60 0.04
N ARG A 8 13.98 -43.16 -1.11
CA ARG A 8 12.87 -42.65 -1.92
C ARG A 8 11.55 -42.68 -1.16
N ASP A 9 11.24 -43.81 -0.52
CA ASP A 9 9.98 -44.00 0.20
C ASP A 9 9.90 -43.04 1.41
N LYS A 10 11.04 -42.79 2.07
CA LYS A 10 11.15 -41.83 3.18
C LYS A 10 10.95 -40.38 2.74
N ILE A 11 11.46 -40.01 1.56
CA ILE A 11 11.23 -38.69 0.97
C ILE A 11 9.76 -38.51 0.59
N GLU A 12 9.13 -39.56 0.02
CA GLU A 12 7.71 -39.54 -0.35
C GLU A 12 6.80 -39.34 0.86
N GLU A 13 7.06 -40.04 1.96
CA GLU A 13 6.34 -39.84 3.22
C GLU A 13 6.53 -38.42 3.78
N SER A 14 7.74 -37.88 3.70
CA SER A 14 8.05 -36.52 4.16
C SER A 14 7.32 -35.46 3.34
N LEU A 15 7.26 -35.64 2.02
CA LEU A 15 6.51 -34.78 1.11
C LEU A 15 5.00 -34.85 1.37
N LYS A 16 4.43 -36.06 1.54
CA LYS A 16 3.02 -36.23 1.92
C LYS A 16 2.69 -35.52 3.23
N CYS A 17 3.60 -35.55 4.21
CA CYS A 17 3.46 -34.83 5.48
C CYS A 17 3.55 -33.30 5.32
N LEU A 18 4.42 -32.80 4.44
CA LEU A 18 4.50 -31.36 4.15
C LEU A 18 3.26 -30.86 3.42
N LEU A 19 2.74 -31.63 2.48
CA LEU A 19 1.53 -31.29 1.73
C LEU A 19 0.28 -31.28 2.62
N SER A 20 0.15 -32.24 3.54
CA SER A 20 -0.96 -32.26 4.49
C SER A 20 -0.91 -31.10 5.50
N LYS A 21 0.30 -30.61 5.85
CA LYS A 21 0.46 -29.41 6.67
C LYS A 21 0.05 -28.12 5.96
N TYR A 22 0.08 -28.08 4.62
CA TYR A 22 -0.17 -26.86 3.86
C TYR A 22 -1.57 -26.77 3.21
N ASN A 23 -2.36 -27.85 3.07
CA ASN A 23 -3.69 -27.71 2.46
C ASN A 23 -4.68 -28.90 2.65
N VAL A 24 -5.48 -28.92 3.73
CA VAL A 24 -6.52 -29.96 3.93
C VAL A 24 -7.80 -29.72 3.10
N ASN A 25 -7.97 -28.57 2.43
CA ASN A 25 -9.26 -28.24 1.79
C ASN A 25 -9.31 -28.29 0.25
N GLU A 26 -8.22 -28.64 -0.45
CA GLU A 26 -8.22 -28.61 -1.93
C GLU A 26 -7.96 -29.99 -2.58
N VAL A 27 -7.48 -30.98 -1.82
CA VAL A 27 -7.12 -32.31 -2.35
C VAL A 27 -8.32 -33.26 -2.48
N ALA A 28 -9.44 -32.97 -1.81
CA ALA A 28 -10.61 -33.85 -1.78
C ALA A 28 -11.40 -33.97 -3.10
N MET A 29 -11.00 -33.29 -4.18
CA MET A 29 -11.71 -33.30 -5.46
C MET A 29 -10.96 -34.01 -6.62
N ILE A 30 -9.77 -34.58 -6.38
CA ILE A 30 -8.92 -35.11 -7.48
C ILE A 30 -9.04 -36.64 -7.67
N GLU A 31 -9.64 -37.40 -6.75
CA GLU A 31 -9.66 -38.88 -6.86
C GLU A 31 -10.64 -39.45 -7.90
N ASN A 32 -11.39 -38.63 -8.66
CA ASN A 32 -12.33 -39.14 -9.67
C ASN A 32 -12.19 -38.46 -11.04
N LYS A 33 -11.11 -38.79 -11.77
CA LYS A 33 -11.17 -39.23 -13.19
C LYS A 33 -9.77 -39.41 -13.78
N SER A 34 -9.46 -40.65 -14.11
CA SER A 34 -8.45 -41.00 -15.10
C SER A 34 -8.83 -40.41 -16.47
N ASN A 35 -7.79 -40.03 -17.24
CA ASN A 35 -7.76 -39.68 -18.68
C ASN A 35 -7.91 -38.19 -19.07
N HIS A 36 -6.82 -37.42 -19.09
CA HIS A 36 -6.35 -36.68 -20.28
C HIS A 36 -5.03 -35.93 -20.02
N ASP A 37 -4.01 -36.21 -20.84
CA ASP A 37 -2.67 -35.59 -20.85
C ASP A 37 -2.68 -34.14 -21.40
N LEU A 38 -3.66 -33.31 -21.03
CA LEU A 38 -3.81 -31.95 -21.57
C LEU A 38 -3.96 -30.82 -20.55
N ASP A 39 -3.98 -31.08 -19.24
CA ASP A 39 -4.28 -30.06 -18.22
C ASP A 39 -3.10 -29.62 -17.32
N LEU A 40 -1.86 -30.04 -17.60
CA LEU A 40 -0.71 -29.48 -16.88
C LEU A 40 -0.36 -28.07 -17.34
N LYS A 41 -0.73 -27.69 -18.57
CA LYS A 41 -0.41 -26.36 -19.13
C LYS A 41 -1.37 -25.29 -18.60
N SER A 42 -2.65 -25.62 -18.44
CA SER A 42 -3.65 -24.74 -17.84
C SER A 42 -3.37 -24.49 -16.35
N TYR A 43 -2.87 -25.49 -15.61
CA TYR A 43 -2.53 -25.32 -14.20
C TYR A 43 -1.31 -24.40 -13.98
N VAL A 44 -0.30 -24.46 -14.87
CA VAL A 44 0.84 -23.52 -14.85
C VAL A 44 0.41 -22.12 -15.28
N ASP A 45 -0.50 -22.00 -16.25
CA ASP A 45 -1.06 -20.71 -16.68
C ASP A 45 -1.93 -20.05 -15.59
N HIS A 46 -2.51 -20.83 -14.67
CA HIS A 46 -3.28 -20.31 -13.53
C HIS A 46 -2.44 -19.89 -12.32
N ILE A 47 -1.19 -20.37 -12.20
CA ILE A 47 -0.29 -20.04 -11.09
C ILE A 47 0.40 -18.69 -11.28
N GLU A 48 0.52 -18.17 -12.52
CA GLU A 48 1.24 -16.92 -12.77
C GLU A 48 0.66 -16.06 -13.90
N LEU A 49 -0.64 -15.79 -13.84
CA LEU A 49 -1.20 -14.62 -14.54
C LEU A 49 -2.01 -13.72 -13.61
N LYS A 50 -1.50 -13.47 -12.39
CA LYS A 50 -1.66 -12.12 -11.83
C LYS A 50 -0.97 -11.21 -12.82
N SER A 51 -1.75 -10.54 -13.67
CA SER A 51 -1.27 -9.44 -14.51
C SER A 51 -0.24 -8.65 -13.68
N LYS A 52 1.00 -8.57 -14.17
CA LYS A 52 2.07 -7.86 -13.47
C LYS A 52 1.69 -6.38 -13.40
N LEU A 53 0.91 -6.05 -12.38
CA LEU A 53 0.61 -4.68 -12.03
C LEU A 53 1.94 -4.02 -11.66
N PRO A 54 2.14 -2.74 -12.02
CA PRO A 54 3.27 -1.99 -11.52
C PRO A 54 3.35 -2.11 -10.00
N GLU A 55 4.58 -2.24 -9.50
CA GLU A 55 4.82 -2.22 -8.07
C GLU A 55 4.28 -0.92 -7.47
N ILE A 56 3.57 -1.03 -6.34
CA ILE A 56 3.04 0.15 -5.65
C ILE A 56 4.22 0.84 -4.98
N PRO A 57 4.55 2.09 -5.36
CA PRO A 57 5.70 2.77 -4.77
C PRO A 57 5.43 3.11 -3.30
N LEU A 58 6.50 3.14 -2.51
CA LEU A 58 6.45 3.67 -1.14
C LEU A 58 5.96 5.13 -1.18
N PRO A 59 4.91 5.51 -0.42
CA PRO A 59 4.42 6.87 -0.42
C PRO A 59 5.48 7.80 0.18
N ILE A 60 5.66 8.98 -0.43
CA ILE A 60 6.62 9.99 0.02
C ILE A 60 5.88 11.18 0.61
N PHE A 61 6.35 11.67 1.76
CA PHE A 61 5.76 12.81 2.45
C PHE A 61 6.78 13.91 2.67
N TYR A 62 6.49 15.11 2.12
CA TYR A 62 7.37 16.28 2.20
C TYR A 62 7.04 17.22 3.37
N GLY A 63 5.97 16.96 4.14
CA GLY A 63 5.54 17.81 5.26
C GLY A 63 4.46 18.83 4.92
N LYS A 64 3.70 18.65 3.83
CA LYS A 64 2.52 19.50 3.57
C LYS A 64 1.32 18.99 4.34
N ILE A 65 0.76 19.84 5.21
CA ILE A 65 -0.39 19.50 6.07
C ILE A 65 -1.59 18.98 5.26
N GLU A 66 -1.89 19.59 4.10
CA GLU A 66 -2.98 19.16 3.21
C GLU A 66 -2.80 17.77 2.59
N GLU A 67 -1.56 17.26 2.52
CA GLU A 67 -1.22 15.95 1.95
C GLU A 67 -1.14 14.85 3.04
N PHE A 68 -1.06 15.23 4.32
CA PHE A 68 -0.77 14.30 5.41
C PHE A 68 -1.82 13.19 5.55
N SER A 69 -3.11 13.52 5.46
CA SER A 69 -4.18 12.51 5.57
C SER A 69 -4.09 11.45 4.47
N ASN A 70 -3.74 11.86 3.24
CA ASN A 70 -3.55 10.92 2.14
C ASN A 70 -2.32 10.04 2.38
N PHE A 71 -1.20 10.64 2.79
CA PHE A 71 0.01 9.91 3.13
C PHE A 71 -0.24 8.87 4.24
N LYS A 72 -0.88 9.28 5.35
CA LYS A 72 -1.20 8.42 6.49
C LYS A 72 -2.02 7.20 6.04
N ASN A 73 -3.08 7.40 5.26
CA ASN A 73 -3.91 6.31 4.76
C ASN A 73 -3.11 5.33 3.87
N GLN A 74 -2.28 5.86 2.96
CA GLN A 74 -1.45 5.02 2.09
C GLN A 74 -0.38 4.25 2.87
N PHE A 75 0.32 4.91 3.77
CA PHE A 75 1.38 4.30 4.57
C PHE A 75 0.83 3.24 5.51
N VAL A 76 -0.30 3.51 6.18
CA VAL A 76 -0.95 2.54 7.07
C VAL A 76 -1.36 1.29 6.30
N SER A 77 -2.04 1.46 5.16
CA SER A 77 -2.51 0.34 4.34
C SER A 77 -1.38 -0.51 3.74
N LEU A 78 -0.21 0.09 3.45
CA LEU A 78 0.91 -0.61 2.80
C LEU A 78 1.89 -1.21 3.81
N ILE A 79 2.16 -0.50 4.92
CA ILE A 79 3.29 -0.77 5.81
C ILE A 79 2.80 -1.04 7.24
N SER A 80 1.99 -0.16 7.84
CA SER A 80 1.63 -0.29 9.27
C SER A 80 0.77 -1.52 9.53
N ASP A 81 -0.20 -1.81 8.67
CA ASP A 81 -1.11 -2.96 8.80
C ASP A 81 -0.49 -4.28 8.31
N ASN A 82 0.69 -4.21 7.68
CA ASN A 82 1.40 -5.41 7.24
C ASN A 82 1.96 -6.18 8.46
N LYS A 83 1.49 -7.41 8.64
CA LYS A 83 1.88 -8.32 9.74
C LYS A 83 3.21 -9.03 9.51
N GLU A 84 3.70 -9.03 8.28
CA GLU A 84 4.97 -9.66 7.91
C GLU A 84 6.17 -8.75 8.25
N LEU A 85 5.92 -7.45 8.44
CA LEU A 85 6.95 -6.47 8.78
C LEU A 85 7.12 -6.33 10.28
N THR A 86 8.38 -6.36 10.73
CA THR A 86 8.75 -6.05 12.12
C THR A 86 8.62 -4.55 12.40
N ASN A 87 8.55 -4.18 13.67
CA ASN A 87 8.48 -2.76 14.05
C ASN A 87 9.70 -1.95 13.56
N ASP A 88 10.89 -2.54 13.57
CA ASP A 88 12.11 -1.90 13.07
C ASP A 88 12.06 -1.69 11.54
N GLN A 89 11.52 -2.66 10.80
CA GLN A 89 11.32 -2.52 9.36
C GLN A 89 10.30 -1.41 9.07
N LYS A 90 9.20 -1.35 9.82
CA LYS A 90 8.19 -0.27 9.70
C LYS A 90 8.80 1.10 9.96
N LEU A 91 9.64 1.22 10.98
CA LEU A 91 10.39 2.44 11.26
C LEU A 91 11.32 2.81 10.10
N PHE A 92 12.06 1.85 9.55
CA PHE A 92 12.94 2.10 8.41
C PHE A 92 12.16 2.61 7.19
N TYR A 93 11.03 1.98 6.86
CA TYR A 93 10.15 2.45 5.78
C TYR A 93 9.56 3.83 6.07
N LEU A 94 9.17 4.11 7.32
CA LEU A 94 8.68 5.43 7.70
C LEU A 94 9.76 6.49 7.47
N LYS A 95 10.97 6.28 8.01
CA LYS A 95 12.12 7.17 7.81
C LYS A 95 12.49 7.34 6.33
N ALA A 96 12.33 6.29 5.52
CA ALA A 96 12.55 6.31 4.08
C ALA A 96 11.45 7.05 3.30
N ALA A 97 10.24 7.15 3.84
CA ALA A 97 9.12 7.88 3.26
C ALA A 97 9.18 9.41 3.51
N LEU A 98 9.85 9.86 4.58
CA LEU A 98 9.89 11.28 4.94
C LEU A 98 10.93 12.08 4.14
N ARG A 99 10.54 13.26 3.65
CA ARG A 99 11.37 14.24 2.95
C ARG A 99 11.05 15.65 3.44
N GLY A 100 11.90 16.61 3.10
CA GLY A 100 11.66 18.03 3.41
C GLY A 100 11.37 18.29 4.89
N GLU A 101 10.33 19.05 5.18
CA GLU A 101 9.90 19.43 6.53
C GLU A 101 9.53 18.21 7.39
N ALA A 102 8.99 17.15 6.79
CA ALA A 102 8.64 15.95 7.54
C ALA A 102 9.87 15.20 8.05
N LYS A 103 10.99 15.28 7.34
CA LYS A 103 12.25 14.62 7.75
C LYS A 103 12.84 15.26 9.02
N LEU A 104 12.53 16.52 9.29
CA LEU A 104 13.02 17.26 10.45
C LEU A 104 12.38 16.80 11.78
N ILE A 105 11.34 15.97 11.73
CA ILE A 105 10.69 15.42 12.93
C ILE A 105 11.46 14.22 13.48
N GLU A 106 12.20 13.51 12.63
CA GLU A 106 12.91 12.30 13.03
C GLU A 106 14.02 12.59 14.05
N THR A 107 14.08 11.75 15.07
CA THR A 107 15.13 11.70 16.08
C THR A 107 15.84 10.34 16.06
N SER A 108 16.98 10.27 16.75
CA SER A 108 17.82 9.05 16.78
C SER A 108 17.17 7.91 17.58
N ASP A 109 16.37 8.25 18.59
CA ASP A 109 15.79 7.29 19.55
C ASP A 109 14.33 6.91 19.22
N ASP A 110 13.86 7.26 18.02
CA ASP A 110 12.49 7.00 17.62
C ASP A 110 12.18 5.52 17.41
N THR A 111 10.99 5.13 17.85
CA THR A 111 10.31 3.90 17.43
C THR A 111 9.35 4.19 16.28
N SER A 112 8.87 3.15 15.59
CA SER A 112 7.86 3.34 14.52
C SER A 112 6.61 4.04 15.04
N GLU A 113 6.22 3.77 16.28
CA GLU A 113 5.02 4.36 16.90
C GLU A 113 5.28 5.81 17.31
N SER A 114 6.39 6.10 18.00
CA SER A 114 6.71 7.47 18.44
C SER A 114 6.86 8.45 17.29
N LEU A 115 7.57 8.05 16.22
CA LEU A 115 7.75 8.90 15.04
C LEU A 115 6.42 9.13 14.31
N PHE A 116 5.56 8.12 14.23
CA PHE A 116 4.25 8.27 13.60
C PHE A 116 3.34 9.19 14.41
N SER A 117 3.32 9.06 15.74
CA SER A 117 2.59 9.96 16.62
C SER A 117 3.10 11.40 16.54
N ALA A 118 4.42 11.62 16.46
CA ALA A 118 4.98 12.96 16.27
C ALA A 118 4.57 13.60 14.93
N LEU A 119 4.46 12.79 13.87
CA LEU A 119 3.93 13.25 12.58
C LEU A 119 2.45 13.64 12.68
N GLU A 120 1.63 12.84 13.36
CA GLU A 120 0.22 13.14 13.60
C GLU A 120 0.05 14.44 14.39
N GLU A 121 0.80 14.62 15.48
CA GLU A 121 0.75 15.83 16.29
C GLU A 121 1.07 17.09 15.46
N ARG A 122 2.09 17.03 14.60
CA ARG A 122 2.54 18.19 13.83
C ARG A 122 1.70 18.45 12.57
N PHE A 123 1.22 17.40 11.89
CA PHE A 123 0.61 17.54 10.57
C PHE A 123 -0.87 17.17 10.50
N GLU A 124 -1.46 16.55 11.53
CA GLU A 124 -2.90 16.22 11.56
C GLU A 124 -3.74 17.40 12.06
N ASN A 125 -3.78 18.49 11.28
CA ASN A 125 -4.55 19.67 11.62
C ASN A 125 -5.64 19.99 10.59
N LYS A 126 -6.87 19.51 10.87
CA LYS A 126 -8.05 19.73 10.01
C LYS A 126 -8.37 21.20 9.78
N ARG A 127 -8.20 22.06 10.79
CA ARG A 127 -8.50 23.51 10.68
C ARG A 127 -7.56 24.18 9.69
N VAL A 128 -6.26 23.89 9.78
CA VAL A 128 -5.27 24.43 8.84
C VAL A 128 -5.54 23.97 7.41
N VAL A 129 -5.96 22.72 7.21
CA VAL A 129 -6.37 22.25 5.87
C VAL A 129 -7.57 23.04 5.34
N VAL A 130 -8.59 23.27 6.17
CA VAL A 130 -9.75 24.10 5.78
C VAL A 130 -9.31 25.52 5.43
N ASP A 131 -8.46 26.14 6.25
CA ASP A 131 -7.95 27.49 6.01
C ASP A 131 -7.17 27.58 4.69
N ILE A 132 -6.32 26.60 4.39
CA ILE A 132 -5.60 26.52 3.11
C ILE A 132 -6.59 26.49 1.94
N HIS A 133 -7.63 25.66 2.02
CA HIS A 133 -8.64 25.57 0.97
C HIS A 133 -9.46 26.85 0.81
N ILE A 134 -9.80 27.53 1.91
CA ILE A 134 -10.45 28.85 1.87
C ILE A 134 -9.52 29.89 1.25
N GLN A 135 -8.24 29.90 1.61
CA GLN A 135 -7.26 30.83 1.02
C GLN A 135 -7.06 30.59 -0.47
N ASN A 136 -7.02 29.33 -0.91
CA ASN A 136 -7.01 28.99 -2.34
C ASN A 136 -8.28 29.48 -3.04
N MET A 137 -9.42 29.43 -2.34
CA MET A 137 -10.70 30.11 -2.61
C MET A 137 -10.53 31.58 -3.01
N LEU A 138 -10.01 32.33 -2.04
CA LEU A 138 -9.94 33.79 -2.04
C LEU A 138 -8.84 34.35 -2.93
N LYS A 139 -7.76 33.58 -3.16
CA LYS A 139 -6.62 33.98 -4.00
C LYS A 139 -6.84 33.77 -5.50
N ILE A 140 -8.03 33.34 -5.92
CA ILE A 140 -8.35 33.21 -7.34
C ILE A 140 -8.25 34.59 -8.00
N GLU A 141 -7.30 34.73 -8.94
CA GLU A 141 -7.08 35.97 -9.67
C GLU A 141 -8.24 36.27 -10.64
N LYS A 142 -8.52 37.56 -10.82
CA LYS A 142 -9.48 38.02 -11.81
C LYS A 142 -8.96 37.67 -13.22
N LEU A 143 -9.84 37.13 -14.05
CA LEU A 143 -9.54 36.95 -15.48
C LEU A 143 -9.46 38.31 -16.16
N ASN A 144 -8.30 38.61 -16.75
CA ASN A 144 -8.05 39.86 -17.48
C ASN A 144 -8.54 39.81 -18.93
N PHE A 145 -8.82 38.62 -19.44
CA PHE A 145 -9.32 38.36 -20.79
C PHE A 145 -10.16 37.08 -20.81
N GLU A 146 -11.00 36.93 -21.84
CA GLU A 146 -11.82 35.74 -22.04
C GLU A 146 -10.93 34.51 -22.25
N SER A 147 -11.04 33.54 -21.35
CA SER A 147 -10.23 32.32 -21.37
C SER A 147 -11.02 31.15 -20.84
N SER A 148 -11.33 30.19 -21.72
CA SER A 148 -11.97 28.93 -21.33
C SER A 148 -11.13 28.16 -20.31
N LYS A 149 -9.80 28.15 -20.49
CA LYS A 149 -8.85 27.55 -19.55
C LYS A 149 -8.87 28.26 -18.19
N GLY A 150 -8.96 29.59 -18.19
CA GLY A 150 -9.08 30.39 -16.97
C GLY A 150 -10.36 30.05 -16.19
N LEU A 151 -11.51 30.07 -16.86
CA LEU A 151 -12.79 29.69 -16.26
C LEU A 151 -12.77 28.26 -15.71
N ARG A 152 -12.20 27.31 -16.46
CA ARG A 152 -12.06 25.91 -16.01
C ARG A 152 -11.20 25.81 -14.76
N ASN A 153 -10.08 26.52 -14.71
CA ASN A 153 -9.20 26.53 -13.53
C ASN A 153 -9.91 27.08 -12.28
N ILE A 154 -10.71 28.14 -12.44
CA ILE A 154 -11.53 28.70 -11.35
C ILE A 154 -12.51 27.65 -10.84
N THR A 155 -13.27 27.04 -11.74
CA THR A 155 -14.25 25.99 -11.40
C THR A 155 -13.59 24.79 -10.73
N ASP A 156 -12.45 24.31 -11.25
CA ASP A 156 -11.72 23.18 -10.71
C ASP A 156 -11.13 23.48 -9.32
N THR A 157 -10.60 24.69 -9.11
CA THR A 157 -10.07 25.13 -7.81
C THR A 157 -11.16 25.20 -6.73
N ILE A 158 -12.32 25.76 -7.07
CA ILE A 158 -13.48 25.84 -6.18
C ILE A 158 -13.99 24.43 -5.86
N ASN A 159 -14.21 23.60 -6.87
CA ASN A 159 -14.72 22.24 -6.69
C ASN A 159 -13.75 21.35 -5.89
N LYS A 160 -12.45 21.44 -6.15
CA LYS A 160 -11.42 20.71 -5.39
C LYS A 160 -11.48 21.09 -3.92
N SER A 161 -11.52 22.39 -3.63
CA SER A 161 -11.53 22.91 -2.27
C SER A 161 -12.84 22.57 -1.54
N LEU A 162 -13.99 22.68 -2.19
CA LEU A 162 -15.28 22.24 -1.63
C LEU A 162 -15.31 20.73 -1.32
N ARG A 163 -14.80 19.90 -2.24
CA ARG A 163 -14.71 18.44 -2.02
C ARG A 163 -13.81 18.10 -0.84
N ALA A 164 -12.70 18.83 -0.67
CA ALA A 164 -11.81 18.61 0.46
C ALA A 164 -12.45 19.03 1.79
N ILE A 165 -13.11 20.18 1.83
CA ILE A 165 -13.79 20.68 3.04
C ILE A 165 -14.96 19.77 3.44
N LYS A 166 -15.72 19.24 2.47
CA LYS A 166 -16.85 18.32 2.73
C LYS A 166 -16.44 16.97 3.35
N LYS A 167 -15.16 16.60 3.28
CA LYS A 167 -14.65 15.33 3.84
C LYS A 167 -14.41 15.38 5.35
N PHE A 168 -14.53 16.56 5.97
CA PHE A 168 -14.40 16.74 7.42
C PHE A 168 -15.76 16.75 8.12
#